data_AF-A0A954D1N4-F1
#
_entry.id   AF-A0A954D1N4-F1
#
_cell.length_a   1.000
_cell.length_b   1.000
_cell.length_c   1.000
_cell.angle_alpha   90.00
_cell.angle_beta   90.00
_cell.angle_gamma   90.00
#
_symmetry.space_group_name_H-M   'P 1'
#
loop_
_entity.id
_entity.type
_entity.pdbx_description
1 polymer ?
#
loop_
_entity_poly.entity_id
_entity_poly.type
_entity_poly.pdbx_seq_one_letter_code
_entity_poly.pdbx_strand_id
1 'polypeptide(L)'
;MAQWLVARRRALASAADGKIRRVAGVLHCSTEHFDLIFAPARIASCPTSDPHRQLHLFAARLEAARARFVKVLGLQPADFRSVSATTTVAPRAGSGRSDDGRLAVFVLADPRDFRRVCAGVTGLVPQGIGTRSHDGAPRYAVLHDPGVLRDDAALHRNLVHNVTHLLLANIQPATCLGERGHGWLDAGLAHYFESLAADRPGTVTPRGGVSDSFCFQQHAQRPLTFDTGDWLAAARNLAAAGRLPAIARLIGQDTSDLDLEEHLAGTAFVAFLIETRGALAPLVRLLARGVGADEAVRKVWQVELRELIARFETWLPEGRGNAVGVATTGAERHAGRKPHHAALFVYTRGFVRPRHVAVVEKALRQRAAAHTSGFGLRRGKPVLALGPVSGTVRHFKGERITNTVWAAWPFVAVVEFALDGDPKATIDWLRRKRHSRDPGAWFLDPAGTYVEHINAEVVCHRDARYGYMAVVDTPTGDVIATNEFCIRARVDWAADTSGARGRTSRLGWWVRFDTSRSVEPRDWVEILEPLVDWRTARKAARGVLEVEPVGDPQRELAVWGSGSVQRFPVIPAGMRPCGR
;
A
#
# COMPACT_ATOMS: atom_id res chain seq x y z
N MET A 1 15.25 -42.77 -10.00
CA MET A 1 14.94 -41.37 -9.61
C MET A 1 15.32 -40.47 -10.79
N ALA A 2 14.36 -39.76 -11.40
CA ALA A 2 14.50 -39.26 -12.78
C ALA A 2 15.58 -38.18 -12.96
N GLN A 3 16.35 -38.28 -14.06
CA GLN A 3 17.40 -37.32 -14.44
C GLN A 3 16.89 -35.87 -14.56
N TRP A 4 15.61 -35.69 -14.92
CA TRP A 4 14.91 -34.40 -14.90
C TRP A 4 15.06 -33.68 -13.56
N LEU A 5 15.01 -34.38 -12.42
CA LEU A 5 15.05 -33.78 -11.09
C LEU A 5 16.46 -33.27 -10.74
N VAL A 6 17.50 -33.93 -11.28
CA VAL A 6 18.90 -33.49 -11.21
C VAL A 6 19.15 -32.31 -12.16
N ALA A 7 18.62 -32.36 -13.38
CA ALA A 7 18.68 -31.28 -14.35
C ALA A 7 17.93 -30.03 -13.87
N ARG A 8 16.75 -30.19 -13.24
CA ARG A 8 15.94 -29.12 -12.65
C ARG A 8 16.58 -28.54 -11.39
N ARG A 9 17.22 -29.36 -10.54
CA ARG A 9 18.06 -28.87 -9.42
C ARG A 9 19.32 -28.13 -9.92
N ARG A 10 19.91 -28.56 -11.04
CA ARG A 10 20.98 -27.81 -11.71
C ARG A 10 20.46 -26.50 -12.31
N ALA A 11 19.29 -26.51 -12.95
CA ALA A 11 18.65 -25.32 -13.51
C ALA A 11 18.30 -24.31 -12.41
N LEU A 12 17.65 -24.73 -11.31
CA LEU A 12 17.41 -23.87 -10.15
C LEU A 12 18.71 -23.42 -9.43
N ALA A 13 19.83 -24.11 -9.66
CA ALA A 13 21.15 -23.70 -9.19
C ALA A 13 21.92 -22.81 -10.19
N SER A 14 21.55 -22.77 -11.47
CA SER A 14 22.20 -21.98 -12.52
C SER A 14 21.40 -20.75 -12.92
N ALA A 15 20.08 -20.88 -13.06
CA ALA A 15 19.08 -19.81 -13.28
C ALA A 15 19.05 -18.73 -12.18
N ALA A 16 19.81 -18.93 -11.12
CA ALA A 16 19.71 -18.18 -9.88
C ALA A 16 21.07 -17.96 -9.21
N ASP A 17 22.09 -17.50 -9.95
CA ASP A 17 23.34 -16.81 -9.51
C ASP A 17 23.95 -17.19 -8.14
N GLY A 18 23.83 -18.44 -7.68
CA GLY A 18 24.06 -18.81 -6.28
C GLY A 18 23.17 -18.12 -5.22
N LYS A 19 22.34 -17.14 -5.59
CA LYS A 19 21.56 -16.25 -4.69
C LYS A 19 20.35 -16.94 -4.04
N ILE A 20 19.70 -17.88 -4.74
CA ILE A 20 18.53 -18.61 -4.22
C ILE A 20 18.94 -19.83 -3.37
N ARG A 21 20.15 -20.38 -3.55
CA ARG A 21 20.67 -21.53 -2.78
C ARG A 21 20.71 -21.34 -1.25
N ARG A 22 20.55 -20.11 -0.75
CA ARG A 22 20.56 -19.78 0.69
C ARG A 22 19.17 -19.66 1.31
N VAL A 23 18.09 -19.73 0.52
CA VAL A 23 16.73 -19.75 1.05
C VAL A 23 16.42 -21.18 1.51
N ALA A 24 16.52 -21.43 2.81
CA ALA A 24 16.21 -22.74 3.37
C ALA A 24 14.70 -23.02 3.30
N GLY A 25 14.31 -24.23 2.92
CA GLY A 25 12.90 -24.66 2.91
C GLY A 25 12.07 -24.21 1.70
N VAL A 26 12.68 -23.74 0.60
CA VAL A 26 11.96 -23.47 -0.65
C VAL A 26 11.38 -24.76 -1.23
N LEU A 27 10.08 -24.75 -1.48
CA LEU A 27 9.39 -25.76 -2.26
C LEU A 27 9.14 -25.28 -3.69
N HIS A 28 8.90 -26.22 -4.60
CA HIS A 28 8.66 -25.93 -6.01
C HIS A 28 7.69 -26.96 -6.63
N CYS A 29 6.64 -26.47 -7.29
CA CYS A 29 5.71 -27.25 -8.10
C CYS A 29 5.73 -26.70 -9.53
N SER A 30 5.69 -27.59 -10.53
CA SER A 30 5.50 -27.24 -11.93
C SER A 30 4.23 -27.92 -12.40
N THR A 31 3.35 -27.17 -13.05
CA THR A 31 2.07 -27.65 -13.61
C THR A 31 2.12 -27.62 -15.13
N GLU A 32 0.99 -27.58 -15.83
CA GLU A 32 0.99 -27.46 -17.29
C GLU A 32 1.46 -26.04 -17.68
N HIS A 33 0.96 -25.00 -17.00
CA HIS A 33 1.15 -23.60 -17.38
C HIS A 33 1.95 -22.76 -16.38
N PHE A 34 2.27 -23.28 -15.19
CA PHE A 34 2.91 -22.52 -14.11
C PHE A 34 4.13 -23.22 -13.53
N ASP A 35 5.13 -22.42 -13.16
CA ASP A 35 6.21 -22.79 -12.25
C ASP A 35 6.03 -22.00 -10.94
N LEU A 36 5.58 -22.68 -9.88
CA LEU A 36 5.33 -22.09 -8.57
C LEU A 36 6.47 -22.41 -7.59
N ILE A 37 7.20 -21.38 -7.18
CA ILE A 37 8.23 -21.41 -6.14
C ILE A 37 7.59 -20.89 -4.85
N PHE A 38 7.65 -21.66 -3.77
CA PHE A 38 6.85 -21.41 -2.57
C PHE A 38 7.70 -21.61 -1.31
N ALA A 39 7.91 -20.52 -0.57
CA ALA A 39 8.54 -20.51 0.75
C ALA A 39 7.68 -19.61 1.67
N PRO A 40 6.47 -20.08 2.07
CA PRO A 40 5.46 -19.26 2.73
C PRO A 40 5.81 -18.98 4.19
N ALA A 41 5.27 -17.89 4.74
CA ALA A 41 5.26 -17.72 6.18
C ALA A 41 4.38 -18.81 6.81
N ARG A 42 4.72 -19.29 8.02
CA ARG A 42 3.77 -20.10 8.78
C ARG A 42 2.55 -19.23 9.09
N ILE A 43 1.41 -19.55 8.49
CA ILE A 43 0.17 -18.80 8.70
C ILE A 43 -0.28 -19.04 10.15
N ALA A 44 -0.36 -17.97 10.93
CA ALA A 44 -0.63 -18.06 12.37
C ALA A 44 -1.98 -18.72 12.71
N SER A 45 -2.97 -18.60 11.81
CA SER A 45 -4.29 -19.25 11.94
C SER A 45 -4.32 -20.74 11.57
N CYS A 46 -3.26 -21.28 10.95
CA CYS A 46 -3.15 -22.70 10.63
C CYS A 46 -1.74 -23.24 10.91
N PRO A 47 -1.30 -23.32 12.19
CA PRO A 47 0.06 -23.72 12.56
C PRO A 47 0.43 -25.17 12.17
N THR A 48 -0.55 -25.98 11.76
CA THR A 48 -0.40 -27.36 11.28
C THR A 48 -0.47 -27.49 9.74
N SER A 49 -0.57 -26.38 8.99
CA SER A 49 -0.63 -26.44 7.52
C SER A 49 0.69 -26.96 6.94
N ASP A 50 0.65 -28.15 6.34
CA ASP A 50 1.75 -28.68 5.53
C ASP A 50 2.06 -27.75 4.35
N PRO A 51 3.29 -27.19 4.26
CA PRO A 51 3.66 -26.30 3.16
C PRO A 51 3.63 -26.97 1.78
N HIS A 52 3.79 -28.31 1.69
CA HIS A 52 3.61 -29.03 0.42
C HIS A 52 2.14 -29.02 0.00
N ARG A 53 1.21 -29.31 0.91
CA ARG A 53 -0.24 -29.21 0.65
C ARG A 53 -0.65 -27.79 0.25
N GLN A 54 -0.10 -26.75 0.89
CA GLN A 54 -0.36 -25.36 0.48
C GLN A 54 0.18 -25.06 -0.93
N LEU A 55 1.42 -25.44 -1.23
CA LEU A 55 2.00 -25.31 -2.57
C LEU A 55 1.09 -25.94 -3.63
N HIS A 56 0.62 -27.18 -3.42
CA HIS A 56 -0.25 -27.86 -4.37
C HIS A 56 -1.65 -27.21 -4.46
N LEU A 57 -2.20 -26.70 -3.36
CA LEU A 57 -3.45 -25.93 -3.36
C LEU A 57 -3.32 -24.66 -4.22
N PHE A 58 -2.26 -23.89 -4.05
CA PHE A 58 -2.03 -22.67 -4.84
C PHE A 58 -1.72 -22.99 -6.31
N ALA A 59 -0.97 -24.05 -6.60
CA ALA A 59 -0.74 -24.51 -7.98
C ALA A 59 -2.06 -24.86 -8.70
N ALA A 60 -2.93 -25.65 -8.05
CA ALA A 60 -4.25 -26.00 -8.59
C ALA A 60 -5.18 -24.78 -8.76
N ARG A 61 -5.13 -23.83 -7.81
CA ARG A 61 -5.84 -22.55 -7.88
C ARG A 61 -5.40 -21.68 -9.05
N LEU A 62 -4.10 -21.63 -9.36
CA LEU A 62 -3.57 -20.88 -10.51
C LEU A 62 -3.99 -21.50 -11.85
N GLU A 63 -3.97 -22.84 -11.95
CA GLU A 63 -4.50 -23.53 -13.14
C GLU A 63 -6.01 -23.31 -13.32
N ALA A 64 -6.79 -23.35 -12.24
CA ALA A 64 -8.22 -23.03 -12.28
C ALA A 64 -8.48 -21.58 -12.71
N ALA A 65 -7.68 -20.62 -12.22
CA ALA A 65 -7.75 -19.22 -12.64
C ALA A 65 -7.41 -19.05 -14.13
N ARG A 66 -6.36 -19.72 -14.63
CA ARG A 66 -6.04 -19.72 -16.07
C ARG A 66 -7.14 -20.35 -16.90
N ALA A 67 -7.68 -21.50 -16.50
CA ALA A 67 -8.77 -22.16 -17.23
C ALA A 67 -10.01 -21.25 -17.33
N ARG A 68 -10.33 -20.53 -16.25
CA ARG A 68 -11.39 -19.51 -16.24
C ARG A 68 -11.06 -18.32 -17.15
N PHE A 69 -9.82 -17.81 -17.12
CA PHE A 69 -9.34 -16.74 -18.01
C PHE A 69 -9.48 -17.11 -19.49
N VAL A 70 -9.00 -18.30 -19.87
CA VAL A 70 -9.12 -18.84 -21.24
C VAL A 70 -10.58 -18.94 -21.67
N LYS A 71 -11.44 -19.50 -20.81
CA LYS A 71 -12.88 -19.66 -21.09
C LYS A 71 -13.60 -18.32 -21.26
N VAL A 72 -13.40 -17.38 -20.34
CA VAL A 72 -14.09 -16.08 -20.34
C VAL A 72 -13.69 -15.24 -21.56
N LEU A 73 -12.41 -15.21 -21.91
CA LEU A 73 -11.92 -14.43 -23.04
C LEU A 73 -12.14 -15.13 -24.40
N GLY A 74 -12.46 -16.43 -24.42
CA GLY A 74 -12.58 -17.22 -25.65
C GLY A 74 -11.22 -17.48 -26.32
N LEU A 75 -10.17 -17.65 -25.53
CA LEU A 75 -8.82 -17.96 -26.01
C LEU A 75 -8.66 -19.45 -26.32
N GLN A 76 -7.69 -19.76 -27.18
CA GLN A 76 -7.25 -21.10 -27.54
C GLN A 76 -5.80 -21.32 -27.10
N PRO A 77 -5.29 -22.57 -27.01
CA PRO A 77 -3.89 -22.82 -26.68
C PRO A 77 -2.90 -22.11 -27.62
N ALA A 78 -3.23 -22.01 -28.91
CA ALA A 78 -2.44 -21.31 -29.92
C ALA A 78 -2.40 -19.78 -29.77
N ASP A 79 -3.24 -19.19 -28.90
CA ASP A 79 -3.19 -17.76 -28.61
C ASP A 79 -2.08 -17.38 -27.63
N PHE A 80 -1.51 -18.32 -26.91
CA PHE A 80 -0.39 -18.06 -25.99
C PHE A 80 0.94 -18.24 -26.71
N ARG A 81 2.05 -17.71 -26.15
CA ARG A 81 3.39 -18.01 -26.66
C ARG A 81 3.64 -19.52 -26.66
N SER A 82 3.56 -20.14 -27.84
CA SER A 82 4.02 -21.50 -28.06
C SER A 82 5.53 -21.60 -27.94
N VAL A 83 6.01 -22.76 -27.49
CA VAL A 83 7.42 -23.16 -27.53
C VAL A 83 7.88 -23.24 -28.98
N SER A 84 8.44 -22.15 -29.51
CA SER A 84 8.94 -22.15 -30.88
C SER A 84 10.22 -22.97 -30.97
N ALA A 85 10.08 -24.23 -31.42
CA ALA A 85 11.14 -25.22 -31.55
C ALA A 85 12.31 -24.77 -32.46
N THR A 86 12.15 -23.68 -33.22
CA THR A 86 13.15 -23.09 -34.11
C THR A 86 14.13 -22.13 -33.45
N THR A 87 14.06 -21.90 -32.12
CA THR A 87 15.09 -21.12 -31.42
C THR A 87 16.32 -21.98 -31.13
N THR A 88 17.10 -22.29 -32.16
CA THR A 88 18.34 -23.10 -32.08
C THR A 88 19.53 -22.39 -31.43
N VAL A 89 19.35 -21.15 -30.95
CA VAL A 89 20.34 -20.47 -30.11
C VAL A 89 20.36 -21.18 -28.75
N ALA A 90 21.39 -22.00 -28.53
CA ALA A 90 21.56 -22.79 -27.31
C ALA A 90 21.33 -21.93 -26.05
N PRO A 91 20.45 -22.33 -25.12
CA PRO A 91 20.09 -21.49 -23.99
C PRO A 91 21.33 -21.21 -23.15
N ARG A 92 21.67 -19.92 -22.99
CA ARG A 92 22.77 -19.47 -22.12
C ARG A 92 22.55 -20.05 -20.73
N ALA A 93 23.45 -20.96 -20.34
CA ALA A 93 23.39 -21.72 -19.10
C ALA A 93 23.48 -20.76 -17.89
N GLY A 94 22.32 -20.34 -17.40
CA GLY A 94 22.21 -19.34 -16.33
C GLY A 94 20.99 -18.41 -16.41
N SER A 95 20.30 -18.33 -17.55
CA SER A 95 19.27 -17.29 -17.77
C SER A 95 17.88 -17.55 -17.16
N GLY A 96 17.60 -18.73 -16.62
CA GLY A 96 16.31 -19.04 -15.98
C GLY A 96 15.09 -18.85 -16.89
N ARG A 97 15.28 -18.95 -18.21
CA ARG A 97 14.19 -18.90 -19.18
C ARG A 97 13.38 -20.20 -19.15
N SER A 98 12.13 -20.09 -18.69
CA SER A 98 11.06 -21.01 -19.03
C SER A 98 10.63 -20.71 -20.48
N ASP A 99 11.43 -21.18 -21.44
CA ASP A 99 11.10 -21.08 -22.87
C ASP A 99 9.92 -22.01 -23.26
N ASP A 100 9.36 -22.74 -22.28
CA ASP A 100 8.15 -23.57 -22.41
C ASP A 100 6.83 -22.78 -22.37
N GLY A 101 6.89 -21.45 -22.31
CA GLY A 101 5.72 -20.57 -22.28
C GLY A 101 5.00 -20.50 -20.93
N ARG A 102 5.53 -21.17 -19.90
CA ARG A 102 4.99 -21.15 -18.54
C ARG A 102 5.28 -19.85 -17.81
N LEU A 103 4.35 -19.48 -16.93
CA LEU A 103 4.45 -18.33 -16.05
C LEU A 103 5.15 -18.71 -14.74
N ALA A 104 6.11 -17.91 -14.29
CA ALA A 104 6.85 -18.17 -13.06
C ALA A 104 6.32 -17.33 -11.89
N VAL A 105 5.92 -17.97 -10.79
CA VAL A 105 5.35 -17.32 -9.60
C VAL A 105 6.19 -17.67 -8.37
N PHE A 106 6.62 -16.67 -7.61
CA PHE A 106 7.46 -16.82 -6.42
C PHE A 106 6.74 -16.24 -5.20
N VAL A 107 6.37 -17.09 -4.24
CA VAL A 107 5.74 -16.69 -2.97
C VAL A 107 6.72 -16.88 -1.83
N LEU A 108 7.06 -15.80 -1.13
CA LEU A 108 8.21 -15.76 -0.21
C LEU A 108 7.80 -15.14 1.13
N ALA A 109 8.24 -15.72 2.26
CA ALA A 109 7.95 -15.24 3.60
C ALA A 109 8.89 -14.11 4.06
N ASP A 110 10.17 -14.25 3.74
CA ASP A 110 11.23 -13.42 4.31
C ASP A 110 11.47 -12.18 3.44
N PRO A 111 11.38 -10.94 3.98
CA PRO A 111 11.57 -9.72 3.21
C PRO A 111 12.98 -9.52 2.62
N ARG A 112 14.00 -10.24 3.10
CA ARG A 112 15.37 -10.22 2.54
C ARG A 112 15.49 -11.19 1.38
N ASP A 113 14.85 -12.36 1.48
CA ASP A 113 14.77 -13.32 0.38
C ASP A 113 13.86 -12.80 -0.74
N PHE A 114 12.71 -12.19 -0.42
CA PHE A 114 11.87 -11.48 -1.39
C PHE A 114 12.66 -10.42 -2.17
N ARG A 115 13.36 -9.51 -1.47
CA ARG A 115 14.21 -8.49 -2.12
C ARG A 115 15.26 -9.10 -3.06
N ARG A 116 15.91 -10.19 -2.65
CA ARG A 116 16.97 -10.86 -3.43
C ARG A 116 16.43 -11.63 -4.63
N VAL A 117 15.33 -12.35 -4.46
CA VAL A 117 14.69 -13.15 -5.51
C VAL A 117 14.06 -12.21 -6.53
N CYS A 118 13.27 -11.22 -6.10
CA CYS A 118 12.62 -10.24 -6.98
C CYS A 118 13.60 -9.63 -7.99
N ALA A 119 14.69 -9.01 -7.49
CA ALA A 119 15.70 -8.40 -8.34
C ALA A 119 16.38 -9.40 -9.30
N GLY A 120 16.57 -10.65 -8.87
CA GLY A 120 17.16 -11.70 -9.70
C GLY A 120 16.23 -12.26 -10.77
N VAL A 121 14.92 -12.34 -10.52
CA VAL A 121 13.96 -13.02 -11.43
C VAL A 121 13.14 -12.06 -12.29
N THR A 122 12.83 -10.87 -11.78
CA THR A 122 12.08 -9.83 -12.53
C THR A 122 12.99 -8.83 -13.22
N GLY A 123 14.25 -8.70 -12.78
CA GLY A 123 15.15 -7.62 -13.16
C GLY A 123 14.83 -6.27 -12.48
N LEU A 124 13.79 -6.22 -11.65
CA LEU A 124 13.25 -4.99 -11.05
C LEU A 124 13.46 -4.97 -9.53
N VAL A 125 13.57 -3.75 -8.98
CA VAL A 125 13.49 -3.54 -7.54
C VAL A 125 12.07 -3.82 -7.04
N PRO A 126 11.90 -4.35 -5.81
CA PRO A 126 10.59 -4.58 -5.23
C PRO A 126 9.70 -3.34 -5.16
N GLN A 127 8.44 -3.52 -5.55
CA GLN A 127 7.38 -2.51 -5.57
C GLN A 127 6.30 -2.92 -4.56
N GLY A 128 6.44 -2.47 -3.31
CA GLY A 128 5.55 -2.90 -2.22
C GLY A 128 5.68 -4.40 -1.92
N ILE A 129 4.56 -5.11 -1.77
CA ILE A 129 4.56 -6.55 -1.46
C ILE A 129 4.79 -7.46 -2.68
N GLY A 130 4.79 -6.95 -3.93
CA GLY A 130 4.98 -7.82 -5.09
C GLY A 130 5.37 -7.11 -6.37
N THR A 131 6.07 -7.81 -7.25
CA THR A 131 6.63 -7.21 -8.48
C THR A 131 6.52 -8.18 -9.64
N ARG A 132 5.98 -7.68 -10.74
CA ARG A 132 5.77 -8.40 -12.00
C ARG A 132 6.81 -7.94 -13.02
N SER A 133 7.19 -8.84 -13.91
CA SER A 133 7.90 -8.50 -15.14
C SER A 133 7.18 -9.18 -16.31
N HIS A 134 6.91 -8.39 -17.36
CA HIS A 134 6.24 -8.82 -18.58
C HIS A 134 7.26 -9.21 -19.68
N ASP A 135 8.54 -8.91 -19.46
CA ASP A 135 9.62 -9.12 -20.43
C ASP A 135 10.08 -10.58 -20.51
N GLY A 136 10.23 -11.09 -21.73
CA GLY A 136 10.62 -12.47 -21.94
C GLY A 136 9.57 -13.43 -21.37
N ALA A 137 9.96 -14.37 -20.51
CA ALA A 137 9.00 -15.25 -19.83
C ALA A 137 8.38 -14.50 -18.64
N PRO A 138 7.06 -14.19 -18.63
CA PRO A 138 6.50 -13.31 -17.62
C PRO A 138 6.57 -13.92 -16.22
N ARG A 139 6.94 -13.12 -15.21
CA ARG A 139 7.19 -13.58 -13.83
C ARG A 139 6.55 -12.67 -12.79
N TYR A 140 6.14 -13.24 -11.67
CA TYR A 140 5.66 -12.52 -10.49
C TYR A 140 6.36 -13.01 -9.23
N ALA A 141 6.90 -12.09 -8.42
CA ALA A 141 7.39 -12.36 -7.08
C ALA A 141 6.55 -11.61 -6.04
N VAL A 142 6.17 -12.26 -4.95
CA VAL A 142 5.35 -11.70 -3.87
C VAL A 142 5.89 -12.07 -2.49
N LEU A 143 5.88 -11.10 -1.59
CA LEU A 143 6.06 -11.24 -0.16
C LEU A 143 4.71 -11.64 0.48
N HIS A 144 4.64 -12.85 1.01
CA HIS A 144 3.53 -13.29 1.84
C HIS A 144 3.66 -12.66 3.24
N ASP A 145 3.25 -11.40 3.36
CA ASP A 145 3.16 -10.65 4.61
C ASP A 145 1.76 -10.79 5.22
N PRO A 146 1.58 -11.49 6.37
CA PRO A 146 0.28 -11.64 7.03
C PRO A 146 -0.35 -10.33 7.52
N GLY A 147 0.40 -9.23 7.62
CA GLY A 147 -0.13 -7.91 7.92
C GLY A 147 -0.96 -7.32 6.77
N VAL A 148 -0.65 -7.71 5.52
CA VAL A 148 -1.32 -7.26 4.30
C VAL A 148 -2.20 -8.37 3.73
N LEU A 149 -1.62 -9.55 3.47
CA LEU A 149 -2.29 -10.74 2.97
C LEU A 149 -2.69 -11.63 4.16
N ARG A 150 -3.77 -11.24 4.83
CA ARG A 150 -4.20 -11.77 6.14
C ARG A 150 -4.47 -13.27 6.18
N ASP A 151 -4.84 -13.87 5.05
CA ASP A 151 -5.23 -15.29 4.94
C ASP A 151 -4.98 -15.86 3.53
N ASP A 152 -5.20 -17.18 3.41
CA ASP A 152 -5.06 -17.93 2.15
C ASP A 152 -6.01 -17.47 1.04
N ALA A 153 -7.08 -16.72 1.34
CA ALA A 153 -7.99 -16.17 0.34
C ALA A 153 -7.49 -14.81 -0.17
N ALA A 154 -6.96 -13.94 0.69
CA ALA A 154 -6.28 -12.71 0.31
C ALA A 154 -5.03 -13.00 -0.55
N LEU A 155 -4.18 -13.96 -0.13
CA LEU A 155 -3.06 -14.41 -0.96
C LEU A 155 -3.54 -15.00 -2.29
N HIS A 156 -4.67 -15.75 -2.32
CA HIS A 156 -5.21 -16.27 -3.56
C HIS A 156 -5.70 -15.19 -4.52
N ARG A 157 -6.49 -14.22 -4.03
CA ARG A 157 -6.96 -13.06 -4.82
C ARG A 157 -5.79 -12.29 -5.41
N ASN A 158 -4.81 -11.98 -4.57
CA ASN A 158 -3.60 -11.29 -4.99
C ASN A 158 -2.80 -12.05 -6.05
N LEU A 159 -2.67 -13.37 -5.92
CA LEU A 159 -2.05 -14.20 -6.95
C LEU A 159 -2.85 -14.21 -8.26
N VAL A 160 -4.18 -14.32 -8.23
CA VAL A 160 -5.02 -14.30 -9.44
C VAL A 160 -4.97 -12.96 -10.15
N HIS A 161 -5.08 -11.87 -9.40
CA HIS A 161 -4.92 -10.51 -9.88
C HIS A 161 -3.59 -10.35 -10.65
N ASN A 162 -2.47 -10.68 -9.99
CA ASN A 162 -1.14 -10.50 -10.57
C ASN A 162 -0.86 -11.44 -11.75
N VAL A 163 -1.35 -12.69 -11.69
CA VAL A 163 -1.22 -13.66 -12.79
C VAL A 163 -2.07 -13.28 -13.99
N THR A 164 -3.17 -12.53 -13.83
CA THR A 164 -3.98 -12.06 -14.96
C THR A 164 -3.17 -11.14 -15.88
N HIS A 165 -2.38 -10.21 -15.33
CA HIS A 165 -1.43 -9.40 -16.12
C HIS A 165 -0.38 -10.26 -16.85
N LEU A 166 0.17 -11.27 -16.17
CA LEU A 166 1.13 -12.19 -16.80
C LEU A 166 0.50 -13.01 -17.94
N LEU A 167 -0.77 -13.42 -17.78
CA LEU A 167 -1.52 -14.13 -18.82
C LEU A 167 -1.80 -13.23 -20.02
N LEU A 168 -2.21 -11.96 -19.80
CA LEU A 168 -2.37 -10.96 -20.86
C LEU A 168 -1.05 -10.73 -21.60
N ALA A 169 0.05 -10.54 -20.87
CA ALA A 169 1.39 -10.38 -21.44
C ALA A 169 1.87 -11.60 -22.26
N ASN A 170 1.26 -12.78 -22.08
CA ASN A 170 1.62 -14.02 -22.76
C ASN A 170 0.76 -14.33 -24.01
N ILE A 171 -0.28 -13.54 -24.30
CA ILE A 171 -1.13 -13.68 -25.51
C ILE A 171 -0.39 -13.15 -26.74
N GLN A 172 -0.44 -13.84 -27.89
CA GLN A 172 0.25 -13.44 -29.12
C GLN A 172 -0.48 -12.30 -29.89
N PRO A 173 0.23 -11.24 -30.34
CA PRO A 173 1.63 -10.94 -30.08
C PRO A 173 1.83 -10.42 -28.65
N ALA A 174 2.76 -11.04 -27.93
CA ALA A 174 2.94 -10.83 -26.50
C ALA A 174 3.54 -9.46 -26.17
N THR A 175 2.80 -8.71 -25.37
CA THR A 175 3.07 -7.34 -24.95
C THR A 175 2.40 -7.05 -23.61
N CYS A 176 2.98 -6.16 -22.81
CA CYS A 176 2.18 -5.50 -21.79
C CYS A 176 1.16 -4.59 -22.48
N LEU A 177 -0.14 -4.78 -22.19
CA LEU A 177 -1.20 -3.86 -22.63
C LEU A 177 -1.27 -2.63 -21.71
N GLY A 178 -0.95 -2.83 -20.43
CA GLY A 178 -0.92 -1.78 -19.43
C GLY A 178 0.16 -0.71 -19.65
N GLU A 179 1.18 -0.97 -20.47
CA GLU A 179 2.26 -0.02 -20.83
C GLU A 179 2.09 0.53 -22.27
N ARG A 180 0.85 0.51 -22.78
CA ARG A 180 0.48 0.92 -24.15
C ARG A 180 -0.84 1.69 -24.23
N GLY A 181 -1.21 2.40 -23.17
CA GLY A 181 -2.45 3.18 -23.13
C GLY A 181 -3.73 2.33 -23.06
N HIS A 182 -3.63 1.08 -22.58
CA HIS A 182 -4.75 0.16 -22.41
C HIS A 182 -4.92 -0.29 -20.95
N GLY A 183 -4.50 0.53 -19.99
CA GLY A 183 -4.58 0.23 -18.56
C GLY A 183 -5.99 -0.10 -18.10
N TRP A 184 -7.02 0.54 -18.68
CA TRP A 184 -8.43 0.27 -18.39
C TRP A 184 -8.82 -1.21 -18.59
N LEU A 185 -8.24 -1.87 -19.58
CA LEU A 185 -8.51 -3.27 -19.92
C LEU A 185 -7.61 -4.20 -19.10
N ASP A 186 -6.33 -3.86 -18.97
CA ASP A 186 -5.34 -4.64 -18.23
C ASP A 186 -5.69 -4.72 -16.74
N ALA A 187 -5.83 -3.56 -16.08
CA ALA A 187 -6.30 -3.48 -14.69
C ALA A 187 -7.73 -4.00 -14.52
N GLY A 188 -8.63 -3.64 -15.45
CA GLY A 188 -10.04 -4.04 -15.38
C GLY A 188 -10.23 -5.56 -15.42
N LEU A 189 -9.45 -6.27 -16.26
CA LEU A 189 -9.43 -7.73 -16.28
C LEU A 189 -8.81 -8.32 -15.02
N ALA A 190 -7.72 -7.74 -14.50
CA ALA A 190 -7.07 -8.23 -13.28
C ALA A 190 -8.03 -8.22 -12.07
N HIS A 191 -8.74 -7.11 -11.85
CA HIS A 191 -9.76 -7.03 -10.79
C HIS A 191 -11.02 -7.85 -11.08
N TYR A 192 -11.41 -7.99 -12.35
CA TYR A 192 -12.52 -8.86 -12.73
C TYR A 192 -12.23 -10.32 -12.33
N PHE A 193 -11.08 -10.87 -12.72
CA PHE A 193 -10.72 -12.25 -12.35
C PHE A 193 -10.40 -12.41 -10.87
N GLU A 194 -9.86 -11.39 -10.22
CA GLU A 194 -9.69 -11.34 -8.77
C GLU A 194 -11.03 -11.49 -8.04
N SER A 195 -12.05 -10.73 -8.43
CA SER A 195 -13.39 -10.80 -7.83
C SER A 195 -14.00 -12.21 -7.96
N LEU A 196 -13.75 -12.90 -9.09
CA LEU A 196 -14.14 -14.29 -9.31
C LEU A 196 -13.30 -15.31 -8.51
N ALA A 197 -12.14 -14.95 -7.96
CA ALA A 197 -11.31 -15.86 -7.16
C ALA A 197 -11.91 -16.18 -5.78
N ALA A 198 -12.84 -15.35 -5.29
CA ALA A 198 -13.66 -15.65 -4.12
C ALA A 198 -14.81 -16.63 -4.41
N ASP A 199 -15.23 -16.76 -5.67
CA ASP A 199 -16.39 -17.55 -6.07
C ASP A 199 -16.11 -19.05 -6.19
N ARG A 200 -17.16 -19.86 -5.92
CA ARG A 200 -17.14 -21.30 -6.15
C ARG A 200 -16.75 -21.65 -7.60
N PRO A 201 -16.13 -22.83 -7.84
CA PRO A 201 -15.89 -23.31 -9.20
C PRO A 201 -17.18 -23.37 -10.01
N GLY A 202 -17.21 -22.70 -11.17
CA GLY A 202 -18.36 -22.67 -12.09
C GLY A 202 -18.99 -21.29 -12.30
N THR A 203 -18.89 -20.36 -11.35
CA THR A 203 -19.42 -19.00 -11.52
C THR A 203 -18.62 -18.22 -12.57
N VAL A 204 -19.33 -17.45 -13.40
CA VAL A 204 -18.78 -16.62 -14.49
C VAL A 204 -19.06 -15.13 -14.30
N THR A 205 -20.10 -14.76 -13.54
CA THR A 205 -20.45 -13.36 -13.23
C THR A 205 -20.04 -13.00 -11.80
N PRO A 206 -19.30 -11.90 -11.56
CA PRO A 206 -19.02 -11.45 -10.20
C PRO A 206 -20.32 -11.02 -9.49
N ARG A 207 -20.68 -11.70 -8.41
CA ARG A 207 -21.81 -11.30 -7.54
C ARG A 207 -21.38 -11.38 -6.08
N GLY A 208 -20.94 -10.25 -5.50
CA GLY A 208 -20.34 -10.22 -4.17
C GLY A 208 -18.90 -10.72 -4.12
N GLY A 209 -18.21 -10.76 -5.27
CA GLY A 209 -16.79 -11.08 -5.34
C GLY A 209 -15.95 -9.97 -4.69
N VAL A 210 -14.92 -10.36 -3.93
CA VAL A 210 -14.01 -9.43 -3.25
C VAL A 210 -12.82 -9.12 -4.14
N SER A 211 -12.50 -7.84 -4.32
CA SER A 211 -11.24 -7.36 -4.91
C SER A 211 -10.56 -6.42 -3.91
N ASP A 212 -9.35 -6.77 -3.47
CA ASP A 212 -8.58 -6.10 -2.41
C ASP A 212 -7.08 -5.94 -2.73
N SER A 213 -6.65 -6.37 -3.90
CA SER A 213 -5.34 -6.09 -4.49
C SER A 213 -5.34 -4.73 -5.20
N PHE A 214 -4.15 -4.15 -5.39
CA PHE A 214 -3.97 -2.88 -6.10
C PHE A 214 -2.65 -2.88 -6.88
N CYS A 215 -2.65 -2.31 -8.10
CA CYS A 215 -1.47 -2.20 -8.95
C CYS A 215 -0.64 -0.94 -8.67
N PHE A 216 0.05 -0.86 -7.53
CA PHE A 216 0.95 0.28 -7.30
C PHE A 216 2.31 0.09 -7.95
N GLN A 217 2.46 0.65 -9.15
CA GLN A 217 3.78 0.97 -9.69
C GLN A 217 4.08 2.45 -9.45
N GLN A 218 4.93 2.70 -8.44
CA GLN A 218 5.61 3.97 -8.16
C GLN A 218 4.78 5.16 -7.64
N HIS A 219 3.46 5.22 -7.85
CA HIS A 219 2.63 6.34 -7.38
C HIS A 219 1.87 6.08 -6.07
N ALA A 220 1.94 7.03 -5.14
CA ALA A 220 1.20 7.00 -3.88
C ALA A 220 -0.25 7.48 -4.10
N GLN A 221 -1.21 6.56 -4.01
CA GLN A 221 -2.63 6.87 -4.18
C GLN A 221 -3.36 7.03 -2.84
N ARG A 222 -4.58 7.58 -2.89
CA ARG A 222 -5.47 7.61 -1.73
C ARG A 222 -5.96 6.19 -1.46
N PRO A 223 -5.80 5.64 -0.24
CA PRO A 223 -6.44 4.38 0.10
C PRO A 223 -7.95 4.62 0.21
N LEU A 224 -8.69 4.27 -0.85
CA LEU A 224 -10.10 3.96 -0.75
C LEU A 224 -10.18 2.45 -0.54
N THR A 225 -10.75 2.03 0.57
CA THR A 225 -11.30 0.67 0.67
C THR A 225 -12.78 0.79 0.37
N PHE A 226 -13.27 0.03 -0.60
CA PHE A 226 -14.71 -0.16 -0.77
C PHE A 226 -15.12 -1.22 0.26
N ASP A 227 -15.97 -0.84 1.23
CA ASP A 227 -16.16 -1.56 2.51
C ASP A 227 -16.52 -3.06 2.40
N THR A 228 -16.96 -3.53 1.23
CA THR A 228 -17.32 -4.93 0.95
C THR A 228 -16.35 -5.66 0.02
N GLY A 229 -15.41 -4.95 -0.61
CA GLY A 229 -14.63 -5.45 -1.74
C GLY A 229 -15.43 -5.68 -3.03
N ASP A 230 -16.74 -5.40 -3.08
CA ASP A 230 -17.56 -5.49 -4.29
C ASP A 230 -17.36 -4.23 -5.15
N TRP A 231 -16.46 -4.35 -6.11
CA TRP A 231 -16.07 -3.26 -7.00
C TRP A 231 -17.18 -2.86 -7.99
N LEU A 232 -18.09 -3.78 -8.36
CA LEU A 232 -19.22 -3.43 -9.24
C LEU A 232 -20.29 -2.66 -8.47
N ALA A 233 -20.57 -3.03 -7.21
CA ALA A 233 -21.45 -2.23 -6.34
C ALA A 233 -20.87 -0.84 -6.07
N ALA A 234 -19.56 -0.75 -5.82
CA ALA A 234 -18.87 0.53 -5.65
C ALA A 234 -18.92 1.40 -6.93
N ALA A 235 -18.71 0.81 -8.12
CA ALA A 235 -18.81 1.52 -9.39
C ALA A 235 -20.21 2.12 -9.61
N ARG A 236 -21.27 1.35 -9.33
CA ARG A 236 -22.67 1.83 -9.36
C ARG A 236 -22.90 2.99 -8.40
N ASN A 237 -22.38 2.90 -7.18
CA ASN A 237 -22.52 3.97 -6.18
C ASN A 237 -21.80 5.26 -6.60
N LEU A 238 -20.61 5.18 -7.22
CA LEU A 238 -19.94 6.36 -7.78
C LEU A 238 -20.67 6.91 -9.01
N ALA A 239 -21.21 6.05 -9.88
CA ALA A 239 -21.98 6.48 -11.05
C ALA A 239 -23.28 7.21 -10.66
N ALA A 240 -24.04 6.65 -9.70
CA ALA A 240 -25.24 7.28 -9.14
C ALA A 240 -24.95 8.62 -8.46
N ALA A 241 -23.73 8.80 -7.94
CA ALA A 241 -23.25 10.07 -7.36
C ALA A 241 -22.66 11.05 -8.40
N GLY A 242 -22.67 10.72 -9.70
CA GLY A 242 -22.05 11.55 -10.75
C GLY A 242 -20.52 11.67 -10.63
N ARG A 243 -19.87 10.67 -10.02
CA ARG A 243 -18.45 10.69 -9.62
C ARG A 243 -17.57 9.62 -10.27
N LEU A 244 -18.13 8.61 -10.93
CA LEU A 244 -17.33 7.59 -11.60
C LEU A 244 -16.54 8.22 -12.76
N PRO A 245 -15.22 8.00 -12.88
CA PRO A 245 -14.45 8.50 -14.02
C PRO A 245 -15.00 8.02 -15.36
N ALA A 246 -15.15 8.94 -16.32
CA ALA A 246 -15.65 8.63 -17.65
C ALA A 246 -14.64 7.78 -18.43
N ILE A 247 -15.08 6.64 -18.96
CA ILE A 247 -14.22 5.65 -19.65
C ILE A 247 -13.35 6.27 -20.75
N ALA A 248 -13.86 7.29 -21.46
CA ALA A 248 -13.10 8.01 -22.50
C ALA A 248 -11.79 8.63 -22.00
N ARG A 249 -11.67 9.00 -20.71
CA ARG A 249 -10.44 9.52 -20.09
C ARG A 249 -9.39 8.43 -19.87
N LEU A 250 -9.83 7.17 -19.67
CA LEU A 250 -8.95 6.03 -19.38
C LEU A 250 -8.36 5.41 -20.66
N ILE A 251 -8.89 5.76 -21.83
CA ILE A 251 -8.32 5.35 -23.12
C ILE A 251 -7.02 6.12 -23.35
N GLY A 252 -5.92 5.41 -23.55
CA GLY A 252 -4.59 6.01 -23.71
C GLY A 252 -3.80 6.15 -22.42
N GLN A 253 -4.35 5.79 -21.25
CA GLN A 253 -3.62 5.75 -19.98
C GLN A 253 -3.00 4.38 -19.71
N ASP A 254 -1.82 4.38 -19.09
CA ASP A 254 -1.12 3.17 -18.63
C ASP A 254 -1.64 2.69 -17.26
N THR A 255 -1.49 1.40 -16.96
CA THR A 255 -1.95 0.77 -15.71
C THR A 255 -1.33 1.41 -14.46
N SER A 256 -0.11 1.96 -14.56
CA SER A 256 0.54 2.69 -13.46
C SER A 256 -0.09 4.05 -13.13
N ASP A 257 -0.80 4.63 -14.09
CA ASP A 257 -1.23 6.03 -14.07
C ASP A 257 -2.68 6.16 -13.60
N LEU A 258 -3.45 5.07 -13.68
CA LEU A 258 -4.84 5.01 -13.22
C LEU A 258 -4.93 5.14 -11.70
N ASP A 259 -5.75 6.07 -11.22
CA ASP A 259 -6.15 6.09 -9.81
C ASP A 259 -7.19 5.00 -9.48
N LEU A 260 -7.52 4.84 -8.20
CA LEU A 260 -8.42 3.78 -7.77
C LEU A 260 -9.89 3.96 -8.25
N GLU A 261 -10.38 5.18 -8.45
CA GLU A 261 -11.70 5.38 -9.07
C GLU A 261 -11.66 5.05 -10.57
N GLU A 262 -10.51 5.24 -11.24
CA GLU A 262 -10.28 4.86 -12.64
C GLU A 262 -10.11 3.34 -12.81
N HIS A 263 -9.35 2.67 -11.93
CA HIS A 263 -9.29 1.21 -11.81
C HIS A 263 -10.69 0.59 -11.67
N LEU A 264 -11.54 1.20 -10.83
CA LEU A 264 -12.91 0.77 -10.61
C LEU A 264 -13.78 0.91 -11.87
N ALA A 265 -13.68 2.05 -12.55
CA ALA A 265 -14.40 2.30 -13.80
C ALA A 265 -13.97 1.33 -14.92
N GLY A 266 -12.66 1.08 -15.07
CA GLY A 266 -12.13 0.08 -16.00
C GLY A 266 -12.66 -1.33 -15.71
N THR A 267 -12.68 -1.73 -14.43
CA THR A 267 -13.23 -3.03 -14.00
C THR A 267 -14.72 -3.17 -14.33
N ALA A 268 -15.52 -2.11 -14.08
CA ALA A 268 -16.94 -2.10 -14.40
C ALA A 268 -17.21 -2.15 -15.90
N PHE A 269 -16.41 -1.45 -16.71
CA PHE A 269 -16.52 -1.48 -18.17
C PHE A 269 -16.11 -2.84 -18.74
N VAL A 270 -15.05 -3.47 -18.22
CA VAL A 270 -14.66 -4.84 -18.58
C VAL A 270 -15.78 -5.84 -18.26
N ALA A 271 -16.42 -5.75 -17.10
CA ALA A 271 -17.57 -6.59 -16.75
C ALA A 271 -18.73 -6.41 -17.75
N PHE A 272 -19.08 -5.17 -18.10
CA PHE A 272 -20.07 -4.84 -19.13
C PHE A 272 -19.73 -5.46 -20.50
N LEU A 273 -18.48 -5.37 -20.95
CA LEU A 273 -18.05 -5.94 -22.23
C LEU A 273 -18.17 -7.47 -22.22
N ILE A 274 -17.76 -8.14 -21.13
CA ILE A 274 -17.88 -9.59 -21.00
C ILE A 274 -19.35 -10.01 -20.98
N GLU A 275 -20.21 -9.33 -20.20
CA GLU A 275 -21.63 -9.69 -20.08
C GLU A 275 -22.45 -9.41 -21.36
N THR A 276 -22.13 -8.34 -22.10
CA THR A 276 -22.92 -7.92 -23.27
C THR A 276 -22.35 -8.33 -24.62
N ARG A 277 -21.05 -8.64 -24.71
CA ARG A 277 -20.35 -9.01 -25.96
C ARG A 277 -19.65 -10.36 -25.89
N GLY A 278 -19.47 -10.95 -24.70
CA GLY A 278 -18.84 -12.25 -24.52
C GLY A 278 -17.31 -12.21 -24.67
N ALA A 279 -16.78 -13.07 -25.52
CA ALA A 279 -15.35 -13.33 -25.65
C ALA A 279 -14.54 -12.11 -26.13
N LEU A 280 -13.63 -11.59 -25.29
CA LEU A 280 -12.81 -10.41 -25.61
C LEU A 280 -11.50 -10.71 -26.36
N ALA A 281 -11.14 -11.98 -26.61
CA ALA A 281 -9.90 -12.34 -27.29
C ALA A 281 -9.65 -11.60 -28.63
N PRO A 282 -10.63 -11.36 -29.51
CA PRO A 282 -10.40 -10.58 -30.74
C PRO A 282 -9.98 -9.14 -30.46
N LEU A 283 -10.58 -8.48 -29.46
CA LEU A 283 -10.21 -7.13 -29.03
C LEU A 283 -8.79 -7.12 -28.47
N VAL A 284 -8.50 -8.01 -27.52
CA VAL A 284 -7.18 -8.16 -26.89
C VAL A 284 -6.07 -8.35 -27.93
N ARG A 285 -6.28 -9.21 -28.94
CA ARG A 285 -5.29 -9.44 -30.02
C ARG A 285 -5.04 -8.22 -30.91
N LEU A 286 -6.05 -7.38 -31.15
CA LEU A 286 -5.89 -6.14 -31.95
C LEU A 286 -5.14 -5.07 -31.16
N LEU A 287 -5.52 -4.84 -29.90
CA LEU A 287 -4.83 -3.93 -28.98
C LEU A 287 -3.36 -4.34 -28.80
N ALA A 288 -3.09 -5.64 -28.67
CA ALA A 288 -1.73 -6.18 -28.57
C ALA A 288 -0.86 -5.90 -29.82
N ARG A 289 -1.49 -5.75 -30.99
CA ARG A 289 -0.85 -5.34 -32.26
C ARG A 289 -0.69 -3.82 -32.40
N GLY A 290 -1.06 -3.03 -31.38
CA GLY A 290 -1.00 -1.57 -31.42
C GLY A 290 -2.16 -0.90 -32.17
N VAL A 291 -3.26 -1.63 -32.45
CA VAL A 291 -4.47 -1.02 -33.00
C VAL A 291 -5.16 -0.23 -31.89
N GLY A 292 -5.48 1.05 -32.16
CA GLY A 292 -6.13 1.91 -31.18
C GLY A 292 -7.52 1.39 -30.75
N ALA A 293 -7.93 1.72 -29.51
CA ALA A 293 -9.12 1.13 -28.90
C ALA A 293 -10.40 1.30 -29.71
N ASP A 294 -10.62 2.47 -30.29
CA ASP A 294 -11.79 2.75 -31.15
C ASP A 294 -11.80 1.91 -32.43
N GLU A 295 -10.67 1.88 -33.15
CA GLU A 295 -10.53 1.05 -34.36
C GLU A 295 -10.67 -0.45 -34.06
N ALA A 296 -10.11 -0.91 -32.95
CA ALA A 296 -10.19 -2.29 -32.50
C ALA A 296 -11.64 -2.68 -32.16
N VAL A 297 -12.36 -1.84 -31.42
CA VAL A 297 -13.78 -2.01 -31.10
C VAL A 297 -14.64 -2.06 -32.36
N ARG A 298 -14.44 -1.12 -33.28
CA ARG A 298 -15.15 -1.06 -34.56
C ARG A 298 -14.91 -2.30 -35.42
N LYS A 299 -13.67 -2.78 -35.49
CA LYS A 299 -13.32 -4.03 -36.20
C LYS A 299 -13.98 -5.27 -35.61
N VAL A 300 -14.04 -5.39 -34.29
CA VAL A 300 -14.53 -6.60 -33.60
C VAL A 300 -16.06 -6.65 -33.50
N TRP A 301 -16.71 -5.51 -33.22
CA TRP A 301 -18.13 -5.45 -32.89
C TRP A 301 -18.99 -4.60 -33.82
N GLN A 302 -18.40 -3.97 -34.85
CA GLN A 302 -19.10 -3.14 -35.85
C GLN A 302 -19.92 -2.00 -35.20
N VAL A 303 -19.40 -1.43 -34.11
CA VAL A 303 -19.95 -0.28 -33.38
C VAL A 303 -18.81 0.67 -33.01
N GLU A 304 -19.14 1.94 -32.77
CA GLU A 304 -18.16 2.96 -32.36
C GLU A 304 -17.87 2.84 -30.84
N LEU A 305 -16.64 3.15 -30.37
CA LEU A 305 -16.33 3.05 -28.93
C LEU A 305 -17.19 3.98 -28.07
N ARG A 306 -17.48 5.19 -28.57
CA ARG A 306 -18.42 6.14 -27.93
C ARG A 306 -19.81 5.53 -27.67
N GLU A 307 -20.27 4.64 -28.57
CA GLU A 307 -21.58 4.00 -28.46
C GLU A 307 -21.56 2.91 -27.38
N LEU A 308 -20.46 2.17 -27.25
CA LEU A 308 -20.28 1.24 -26.14
C LEU A 308 -20.21 1.94 -24.79
N ILE A 309 -19.57 3.12 -24.72
CA ILE A 309 -19.51 3.91 -23.48
C ILE A 309 -20.92 4.38 -23.08
N ALA A 310 -21.72 4.93 -24.01
CA ALA A 310 -23.11 5.32 -23.73
C ALA A 310 -24.00 4.13 -23.31
N ARG A 311 -23.80 2.95 -23.93
CA ARG A 311 -24.49 1.71 -23.53
C ARG A 311 -24.04 1.23 -22.13
N PHE A 312 -22.76 1.39 -21.77
CA PHE A 312 -22.24 1.09 -20.44
C PHE A 312 -22.83 2.00 -19.36
N GLU A 313 -22.91 3.30 -19.62
CA GLU A 313 -23.50 4.31 -18.72
C GLU A 313 -24.98 4.01 -18.42
N THR A 314 -25.68 3.39 -19.38
CA THR A 314 -27.06 2.90 -19.21
C THR A 314 -27.10 1.55 -18.45
N TRP A 315 -26.24 0.61 -18.81
CA TRP A 315 -26.19 -0.74 -18.20
C TRP A 315 -25.78 -0.72 -16.72
N LEU A 316 -24.84 0.16 -16.33
CA LEU A 316 -24.26 0.13 -15.00
C LEU A 316 -25.32 0.34 -13.89
N PRO A 317 -26.21 1.35 -13.96
CA PRO A 317 -27.36 1.48 -13.07
C PRO A 317 -28.36 0.31 -13.12
N GLU A 318 -28.59 -0.27 -14.30
CA GLU A 318 -29.60 -1.34 -14.52
C GLU A 318 -29.15 -2.73 -14.06
N GLY A 319 -27.85 -2.95 -13.86
CA GLY A 319 -27.27 -4.27 -13.63
C GLY A 319 -27.91 -5.03 -12.46
N ARG A 320 -28.44 -6.23 -12.74
CA ARG A 320 -29.17 -7.14 -11.81
C ARG A 320 -28.31 -7.79 -10.70
N GLY A 321 -27.36 -7.05 -10.13
CA GLY A 321 -27.04 -7.25 -8.73
C GLY A 321 -28.25 -6.83 -7.90
N ASN A 322 -28.37 -7.32 -6.67
CA ASN A 322 -29.20 -6.59 -5.72
C ASN A 322 -28.64 -5.18 -5.66
N ALA A 323 -29.46 -4.18 -5.95
CA ALA A 323 -29.33 -2.94 -5.21
C ALA A 323 -29.52 -3.34 -3.74
N VAL A 324 -28.40 -3.71 -3.08
CA VAL A 324 -28.26 -3.56 -1.65
C VAL A 324 -28.56 -2.09 -1.48
N GLY A 325 -29.80 -1.78 -1.13
CA GLY A 325 -30.25 -0.42 -1.04
C GLY A 325 -29.22 0.27 -0.19
N VAL A 326 -28.54 1.27 -0.74
CA VAL A 326 -27.69 2.15 0.05
C VAL A 326 -28.67 2.94 0.89
N ALA A 327 -29.12 2.26 1.93
CA ALA A 327 -30.04 2.76 2.90
C ALA A 327 -29.22 3.79 3.64
N THR A 328 -29.46 5.05 3.27
CA THR A 328 -29.05 6.23 4.03
C THR A 328 -29.45 6.11 5.51
N THR A 329 -30.36 5.18 5.86
CA THR A 329 -30.69 4.69 7.21
C THR A 329 -29.52 4.07 7.98
N GLY A 330 -28.37 3.78 7.36
CA GLY A 330 -27.12 3.51 8.08
C GLY A 330 -26.70 4.65 9.01
N ALA A 331 -27.19 5.87 8.77
CA ALA A 331 -26.99 7.03 9.64
C ALA A 331 -27.94 7.11 10.85
N GLU A 332 -29.07 6.39 10.85
CA GLU A 332 -30.15 6.59 11.84
C GLU A 332 -30.28 5.47 12.88
N ARG A 333 -29.87 4.23 12.59
CA ARG A 333 -29.85 3.15 13.60
C ARG A 333 -28.66 3.21 14.58
N HIS A 334 -27.84 4.26 14.48
CA HIS A 334 -26.85 4.65 15.49
C HIS A 334 -27.11 6.08 16.00
N ALA A 335 -28.36 6.37 16.39
CA ALA A 335 -28.76 7.54 17.17
C ALA A 335 -28.22 7.51 18.63
N GLY A 336 -26.93 7.16 18.80
CA GLY A 336 -26.28 6.89 20.07
C GLY A 336 -24.76 6.91 19.95
N ARG A 337 -24.19 8.12 19.77
CA ARG A 337 -22.77 8.45 19.55
C ARG A 337 -22.14 7.95 18.24
N LYS A 338 -21.85 8.90 17.35
CA LYS A 338 -20.78 8.75 16.35
C LYS A 338 -19.45 8.45 17.07
N PRO A 339 -18.61 7.52 16.59
CA PRO A 339 -17.27 7.35 17.14
C PRO A 339 -16.46 8.61 16.90
N HIS A 340 -16.09 9.27 18.00
CA HIS A 340 -15.37 10.54 18.00
C HIS A 340 -13.89 10.32 17.60
N HIS A 341 -13.49 10.89 16.47
CA HIS A 341 -12.20 10.65 15.82
C HIS A 341 -11.04 11.47 16.43
N ALA A 342 -9.86 10.86 16.57
CA ALA A 342 -8.58 11.57 16.59
C ALA A 342 -7.45 10.70 16.00
N ALA A 343 -6.48 11.31 15.32
CA ALA A 343 -5.36 10.63 14.69
C ALA A 343 -4.10 11.51 14.71
N LEU A 344 -2.92 10.91 14.74
CA LEU A 344 -1.62 11.60 14.72
C LEU A 344 -0.84 11.14 13.49
N PHE A 345 -0.30 12.09 12.75
CA PHE A 345 0.49 11.90 11.53
C PHE A 345 1.87 12.53 11.70
N VAL A 346 2.89 11.97 11.04
CA VAL A 346 4.24 12.53 10.99
C VAL A 346 4.65 12.65 9.52
N TYR A 347 4.79 13.89 9.04
CA TYR A 347 5.17 14.21 7.67
C TYR A 347 6.66 14.48 7.56
N THR A 348 7.38 13.47 7.08
CA THR A 348 8.81 13.52 6.71
C THR A 348 9.00 13.85 5.24
N ARG A 349 8.08 13.46 4.34
CA ARG A 349 8.16 13.67 2.89
C ARG A 349 6.76 13.88 2.29
N GLY A 350 6.57 14.96 1.53
CA GLY A 350 5.32 15.25 0.83
C GLY A 350 4.09 15.45 1.73
N PHE A 351 2.92 15.71 1.13
CA PHE A 351 1.65 15.81 1.84
C PHE A 351 0.67 14.75 1.34
N VAL A 352 0.35 13.78 2.20
CA VAL A 352 -0.56 12.66 1.83
C VAL A 352 -2.05 13.01 2.02
N ARG A 353 -2.36 14.05 2.83
CA ARG A 353 -3.74 14.50 3.09
C ARG A 353 -3.93 15.96 2.65
N PRO A 354 -4.76 16.26 1.62
CA PRO A 354 -5.02 17.63 1.16
C PRO A 354 -5.50 18.58 2.28
N ARG A 355 -6.37 18.09 3.17
CA ARG A 355 -6.86 18.85 4.33
C ARG A 355 -5.76 19.27 5.33
N HIS A 356 -4.61 18.61 5.34
CA HIS A 356 -3.49 18.99 6.20
C HIS A 356 -2.59 20.06 5.59
N VAL A 357 -2.70 20.35 4.29
CA VAL A 357 -1.83 21.33 3.62
C VAL A 357 -1.89 22.69 4.33
N ALA A 358 -3.09 23.19 4.65
CA ALA A 358 -3.27 24.46 5.33
C ALA A 358 -2.61 24.52 6.73
N VAL A 359 -2.73 23.46 7.54
CA VAL A 359 -2.12 23.43 8.89
C VAL A 359 -0.61 23.23 8.82
N VAL A 360 -0.13 22.37 7.91
CA VAL A 360 1.30 22.08 7.75
C VAL A 360 2.05 23.27 7.17
N GLU A 361 1.51 23.94 6.14
CA GLU A 361 2.09 25.19 5.65
C GLU A 361 2.10 26.28 6.72
N LYS A 362 1.04 26.38 7.53
CA LYS A 362 1.00 27.32 8.65
C LYS A 362 2.09 26.99 9.67
N ALA A 363 2.34 25.72 9.95
CA ALA A 363 3.39 25.25 10.86
C ALA A 363 4.78 25.62 10.32
N LEU A 364 5.05 25.34 9.04
CA LEU A 364 6.31 25.69 8.37
C LEU A 364 6.55 27.21 8.34
N ARG A 365 5.50 28.01 8.09
CA ARG A 365 5.57 29.49 8.18
C ARG A 365 5.81 29.97 9.61
N GLN A 366 5.15 29.36 10.60
CA GLN A 366 5.34 29.69 12.02
C GLN A 366 6.77 29.36 12.46
N ARG A 367 7.30 28.18 12.13
CA ARG A 367 8.69 27.79 12.39
C ARG A 367 9.68 28.79 11.77
N ALA A 368 9.47 29.20 10.52
CA ALA A 368 10.31 30.20 9.85
C ALA A 368 10.14 31.65 10.36
N ALA A 369 9.15 31.92 11.23
CA ALA A 369 8.93 33.24 11.84
C ALA A 369 9.37 33.29 13.31
N ALA A 370 9.00 32.27 14.10
CA ALA A 370 9.42 32.09 15.49
C ALA A 370 10.91 31.77 15.59
N HIS A 371 11.48 31.11 14.57
CA HIS A 371 12.89 30.73 14.55
C HIS A 371 13.61 31.32 13.37
N THR A 372 14.83 31.70 13.70
CA THR A 372 15.79 32.36 12.84
C THR A 372 16.64 31.34 12.06
N SER A 373 16.32 30.05 12.17
CA SER A 373 17.01 28.92 11.58
C SER A 373 16.21 28.24 10.46
N GLY A 374 16.94 27.77 9.46
CA GLY A 374 16.44 27.10 8.27
C GLY A 374 17.61 26.58 7.44
N PHE A 375 17.30 25.86 6.37
CA PHE A 375 18.27 25.04 5.62
C PHE A 375 18.42 25.46 4.16
N GLY A 376 17.70 26.51 3.75
CA GLY A 376 17.89 27.26 2.51
C GLY A 376 17.40 28.70 2.69
N LEU A 377 17.55 29.54 1.67
CA LEU A 377 17.05 30.93 1.67
C LEU A 377 15.98 31.13 0.60
N ARG A 378 14.88 31.82 0.93
CA ARG A 378 13.88 32.31 -0.02
C ARG A 378 13.64 33.80 0.24
N ARG A 379 13.98 34.65 -0.75
CA ARG A 379 13.94 36.12 -0.62
C ARG A 379 14.71 36.61 0.63
N GLY A 380 15.94 36.12 0.82
CA GLY A 380 16.81 36.45 1.97
C GLY A 380 16.43 35.82 3.31
N LYS A 381 15.25 35.20 3.45
CA LYS A 381 14.80 34.59 4.71
C LYS A 381 15.07 33.09 4.75
N PRO A 382 15.49 32.52 5.90
CA PRO A 382 15.60 31.08 6.09
C PRO A 382 14.27 30.37 5.78
N VAL A 383 14.36 29.23 5.09
CA VAL A 383 13.22 28.34 4.82
C VAL A 383 13.54 26.89 5.18
N LEU A 384 12.47 26.16 5.48
CA LEU A 384 12.47 24.75 5.83
C LEU A 384 11.79 23.96 4.71
N ALA A 385 12.42 22.88 4.24
CA ALA A 385 11.80 21.89 3.36
C ALA A 385 11.68 20.57 4.12
N LEU A 386 10.61 19.80 3.93
CA LEU A 386 10.46 18.50 4.58
C LEU A 386 11.42 17.47 3.98
N GLY A 387 11.98 16.62 4.84
CA GLY A 387 12.78 15.47 4.44
C GLY A 387 14.29 15.67 4.59
N PRO A 388 15.09 14.67 4.23
CA PRO A 388 16.54 14.73 4.43
C PRO A 388 17.16 15.89 3.64
N VAL A 389 17.79 16.83 4.36
CA VAL A 389 18.64 17.86 3.76
C VAL A 389 20.09 17.43 3.90
N SER A 390 20.70 17.16 2.76
CA SER A 390 22.04 16.57 2.65
C SER A 390 23.14 17.61 2.43
N GLY A 391 24.33 17.30 2.97
CA GLY A 391 25.54 18.08 2.77
C GLY A 391 25.79 19.11 3.85
N THR A 392 26.79 19.95 3.64
CA THR A 392 27.25 20.98 4.59
C THR A 392 26.23 22.12 4.68
N VAL A 393 25.16 21.94 5.47
CA VAL A 393 24.06 22.90 5.56
C VAL A 393 24.36 24.01 6.57
N ARG A 394 24.19 25.25 6.13
CA ARG A 394 24.39 26.44 6.95
C ARG A 394 23.18 26.62 7.87
N HIS A 395 23.40 26.53 9.18
CA HIS A 395 22.40 26.83 10.20
C HIS A 395 22.37 28.34 10.43
N PHE A 396 21.33 28.99 9.92
CA PHE A 396 21.14 30.44 10.09
C PHE A 396 20.63 30.80 11.49
N LYS A 397 20.93 32.02 11.93
CA LYS A 397 20.22 32.73 13.00
C LYS A 397 19.99 34.17 12.53
N GLY A 398 18.94 34.34 11.72
CA GLY A 398 18.60 35.56 11.00
C GLY A 398 19.31 35.53 9.66
N GLU A 399 20.03 36.59 9.32
CA GLU A 399 20.88 36.62 8.13
C GLU A 399 22.27 36.03 8.39
N ARG A 400 22.66 35.86 9.66
CA ARG A 400 23.96 35.30 10.05
C ARG A 400 23.95 33.78 10.04
N ILE A 401 24.98 33.18 9.45
CA ILE A 401 25.29 31.75 9.64
C ILE A 401 25.89 31.60 11.04
N THR A 402 25.32 30.72 11.87
CA THR A 402 25.79 30.51 13.26
C THR A 402 26.46 29.17 13.47
N ASN A 403 26.08 28.16 12.71
CA ASN A 403 26.74 26.87 12.71
C ASN A 403 26.64 26.26 11.32
N THR A 404 27.37 25.17 11.09
CA THR A 404 27.27 24.36 9.89
C THR A 404 27.04 22.91 10.32
N VAL A 405 25.94 22.32 9.87
CA VAL A 405 25.56 20.95 10.22
C VAL A 405 25.67 20.07 8.97
N TRP A 406 26.19 18.86 9.11
CA TRP A 406 26.40 17.94 7.98
C TRP A 406 25.10 17.28 7.47
N ALA A 407 24.01 17.45 8.21
CA ALA A 407 22.69 16.89 7.92
C ALA A 407 21.58 17.63 8.69
N ALA A 408 20.37 17.62 8.14
CA ALA A 408 19.13 17.98 8.84
C ALA A 408 17.98 17.10 8.35
N TRP A 409 16.98 16.85 9.19
CA TRP A 409 15.76 16.14 8.78
C TRP A 409 14.50 16.84 9.28
N PRO A 410 14.01 17.88 8.60
CA PRO A 410 12.82 18.59 9.02
C PRO A 410 11.56 17.74 8.79
N PHE A 411 10.66 17.74 9.77
CA PHE A 411 9.40 17.03 9.69
C PHE A 411 8.29 17.73 10.48
N VAL A 412 7.03 17.38 10.23
CA VAL A 412 5.85 17.99 10.88
C VAL A 412 4.94 16.92 11.46
N ALA A 413 4.69 16.98 12.77
CA ALA A 413 3.66 16.16 13.41
C ALA A 413 2.30 16.89 13.38
N VAL A 414 1.22 16.19 13.05
CA VAL A 414 -0.15 16.74 12.94
C VAL A 414 -1.15 15.85 13.68
N VAL A 415 -1.88 16.41 14.64
CA VAL A 415 -3.02 15.78 15.29
C VAL A 415 -4.30 16.26 14.62
N GLU A 416 -5.03 15.36 13.97
CA GLU A 416 -6.41 15.54 13.50
C GLU A 416 -7.36 15.11 14.63
N PHE A 417 -8.40 15.88 14.94
CA PHE A 417 -9.39 15.52 15.95
C PHE A 417 -10.78 16.10 15.67
N ALA A 418 -11.83 15.39 16.07
CA ALA A 418 -13.21 15.85 15.91
C ALA A 418 -13.51 17.01 16.88
N LEU A 419 -14.23 18.03 16.39
CA LEU A 419 -14.49 19.31 17.10
C LEU A 419 -15.58 19.23 18.19
N ASP A 420 -16.26 18.10 18.32
CA ASP A 420 -17.44 17.94 19.15
C ASP A 420 -17.10 17.71 20.63
N GLY A 421 -17.54 18.63 21.50
CA GLY A 421 -17.24 18.59 22.94
C GLY A 421 -15.98 19.35 23.35
N ASP A 422 -15.68 20.48 22.69
CA ASP A 422 -14.58 21.41 23.00
C ASP A 422 -13.22 20.71 23.27
N PRO A 423 -12.65 20.02 22.27
CA PRO A 423 -11.39 19.29 22.40
C PRO A 423 -10.18 20.17 22.72
N LYS A 424 -9.37 19.72 23.68
CA LYS A 424 -8.04 20.24 24.00
C LYS A 424 -6.98 19.23 23.53
N ALA A 425 -6.26 19.57 22.46
CA ALA A 425 -5.15 18.77 21.97
C ALA A 425 -3.81 19.21 22.60
N THR A 426 -2.93 18.25 22.87
CA THR A 426 -1.54 18.48 23.30
C THR A 426 -0.61 17.51 22.58
N ILE A 427 0.59 17.95 22.20
CA ILE A 427 1.67 17.09 21.69
C ILE A 427 2.84 17.16 22.67
N ASP A 428 3.27 16.01 23.19
CA ASP A 428 4.47 15.86 24.00
C ASP A 428 5.63 15.39 23.12
N TRP A 429 6.82 15.94 23.36
CA TRP A 429 8.04 15.58 22.66
C TRP A 429 9.06 14.95 23.60
N LEU A 430 9.32 13.66 23.41
CA LEU A 430 10.23 12.89 24.25
C LEU A 430 11.48 12.51 23.46
N ARG A 431 12.64 12.69 24.06
CA ARG A 431 13.93 12.34 23.46
C ARG A 431 14.65 11.34 24.35
N ARG A 432 15.28 10.32 23.77
CA ARG A 432 16.16 9.41 24.52
C ARG A 432 17.55 10.02 24.67
N LYS A 433 18.17 9.88 25.84
CA LYS A 433 19.57 10.26 26.08
C LYS A 433 20.47 9.62 25.03
N ARG A 434 21.30 10.43 24.35
CA ARG A 434 22.24 10.01 23.31
C ARG A 434 23.05 8.78 23.76
N HIS A 435 23.11 7.75 22.91
CA HIS A 435 23.77 6.45 23.15
C HIS A 435 23.22 5.60 24.31
N SER A 436 22.18 6.03 25.04
CA SER A 436 21.58 5.20 26.08
C SER A 436 20.71 4.10 25.48
N ARG A 437 20.81 2.90 26.04
CA ARG A 437 19.85 1.79 25.81
C ARG A 437 18.88 1.60 26.99
N ASP A 438 19.02 2.40 28.05
CA ASP A 438 18.16 2.35 29.22
C ASP A 438 16.73 2.85 28.86
N PRO A 439 15.67 2.04 29.08
CA PRO A 439 14.28 2.47 28.92
C PRO A 439 13.88 3.65 29.81
N GLY A 440 14.60 3.90 30.92
CA GLY A 440 14.42 5.07 31.79
C GLY A 440 15.01 6.37 31.22
N ALA A 441 15.84 6.30 30.17
CA ALA A 441 16.57 7.45 29.63
C ALA A 441 15.76 8.32 28.65
N TRP A 442 14.43 8.20 28.63
CA TRP A 442 13.52 9.11 27.94
C TRP A 442 13.23 10.33 28.81
N PHE A 443 13.34 11.52 28.25
CA PHE A 443 13.01 12.76 28.94
C PHE A 443 12.30 13.76 28.02
N LEU A 444 11.50 14.64 28.64
CA LEU A 444 11.23 15.97 28.08
C LEU A 444 12.54 16.74 28.23
N ASP A 445 13.03 17.38 27.16
CA ASP A 445 14.42 17.90 27.10
C ASP A 445 14.72 18.83 28.29
N PRO A 446 15.70 18.52 29.17
CA PRO A 446 15.94 19.25 30.41
C PRO A 446 16.56 20.65 30.20
N ALA A 447 16.98 20.98 28.98
CA ALA A 447 17.24 22.35 28.61
C ALA A 447 15.90 23.09 28.46
N GLY A 448 15.49 23.82 29.50
CA GLY A 448 14.13 24.40 29.64
C GLY A 448 13.62 25.25 28.46
N THR A 449 14.53 25.75 27.62
CA THR A 449 14.20 26.46 26.38
C THR A 449 13.58 25.57 25.29
N TYR A 450 13.71 24.25 25.33
CA TYR A 450 13.17 23.38 24.27
C TYR A 450 11.64 23.28 24.29
N VAL A 451 11.02 23.33 25.48
CA VAL A 451 9.55 23.37 25.60
C VAL A 451 9.01 24.72 25.10
N GLU A 452 9.70 25.82 25.43
CA GLU A 452 9.37 27.15 24.91
C GLU A 452 9.52 27.23 23.38
N HIS A 453 10.61 26.65 22.86
CA HIS A 453 10.91 26.51 21.43
C HIS A 453 9.79 25.76 20.70
N ILE A 454 9.45 24.55 21.14
CA ILE A 454 8.37 23.76 20.53
C ILE A 454 7.00 24.46 20.65
N ASN A 455 6.69 25.07 21.79
CA ASN A 455 5.43 25.80 21.98
C ASN A 455 5.30 27.02 21.05
N ALA A 456 6.41 27.68 20.69
CA ALA A 456 6.41 28.77 19.71
C ALA A 456 6.12 28.31 18.27
N GLU A 457 6.29 27.01 17.97
CA GLU A 457 6.05 26.38 16.66
C GLU A 457 4.65 25.78 16.50
N VAL A 458 3.92 25.60 17.60
CA VAL A 458 2.57 25.02 17.59
C VAL A 458 1.62 25.90 16.79
N VAL A 459 0.93 25.31 15.82
CA VAL A 459 -0.16 25.97 15.11
C VAL A 459 -1.44 25.15 15.17
N CYS A 460 -2.56 25.86 15.28
CA CYS A 460 -3.89 25.26 15.14
C CYS A 460 -4.56 25.72 13.84
N HIS A 461 -5.37 24.83 13.27
CA HIS A 461 -6.29 25.07 12.16
C HIS A 461 -7.58 24.26 12.38
N ARG A 462 -8.64 24.53 11.62
CA ARG A 462 -9.87 23.73 11.63
C ARG A 462 -10.60 23.84 10.30
N ASP A 463 -11.36 22.83 9.96
CA ASP A 463 -12.40 22.87 8.94
C ASP A 463 -13.80 22.69 9.58
N ALA A 464 -14.82 22.37 8.78
CA ALA A 464 -16.19 22.18 9.26
C ALA A 464 -16.40 20.94 10.16
N ARG A 465 -15.44 20.00 10.21
CA ARG A 465 -15.56 18.70 10.89
C ARG A 465 -14.42 18.43 11.87
N TYR A 466 -13.22 18.93 11.59
CA TYR A 466 -12.01 18.59 12.32
C TYR A 466 -11.22 19.83 12.78
N GLY A 467 -10.65 19.71 13.97
CA GLY A 467 -9.54 20.53 14.44
C GLY A 467 -8.21 19.85 14.10
N TYR A 468 -7.19 20.68 13.89
CA TYR A 468 -5.85 20.27 13.56
C TYR A 468 -4.86 21.02 14.45
N MET A 469 -3.97 20.29 15.13
CA MET A 469 -2.82 20.86 15.84
C MET A 469 -1.56 20.33 15.16
N ALA A 470 -0.67 21.21 14.70
CA ALA A 470 0.58 20.81 14.08
C ALA A 470 1.79 21.45 14.78
N VAL A 471 2.90 20.72 14.78
CA VAL A 471 4.19 21.15 15.32
C VAL A 471 5.29 20.70 14.35
N VAL A 472 6.28 21.56 14.14
CA VAL A 472 7.47 21.26 13.33
C VAL A 472 8.62 20.88 14.26
N ASP A 473 9.53 20.03 13.79
CA ASP A 473 10.87 19.94 14.40
C ASP A 473 11.93 19.69 13.31
N THR A 474 13.19 19.84 13.68
CA THR A 474 14.33 19.50 12.82
C THR A 474 15.52 19.02 13.64
N PRO A 475 15.68 17.69 13.83
CA PRO A 475 16.97 17.12 14.24
C PRO A 475 18.08 17.48 13.25
N THR A 476 19.28 17.78 13.77
CA THR A 476 20.43 18.32 13.00
C THR A 476 21.79 17.71 13.39
N GLY A 477 22.67 17.51 12.40
CA GLY A 477 24.07 17.12 12.58
C GLY A 477 24.27 15.80 13.31
N ASP A 478 25.29 15.74 14.17
CA ASP A 478 25.66 14.56 14.98
C ASP A 478 24.55 14.02 15.91
N VAL A 479 23.45 14.75 16.03
CA VAL A 479 22.23 14.32 16.73
C VAL A 479 21.49 13.25 15.93
N ILE A 480 21.50 13.30 14.59
CA ILE A 480 20.67 12.41 13.76
C ILE A 480 21.11 10.95 13.89
N ALA A 481 22.41 10.69 13.94
CA ALA A 481 22.97 9.33 13.87
C ALA A 481 22.62 8.39 15.04
N THR A 482 22.18 8.90 16.21
CA THR A 482 21.89 8.06 17.39
C THR A 482 20.79 8.59 18.32
N ASN A 483 19.92 9.51 17.89
CA ASN A 483 18.80 9.97 18.72
C ASN A 483 17.48 9.36 18.26
N GLU A 484 16.70 8.94 19.25
CA GLU A 484 15.36 8.40 19.10
C GLU A 484 14.36 9.40 19.68
N PHE A 485 13.29 9.66 18.93
CA PHE A 485 12.24 10.61 19.29
C PHE A 485 10.92 9.86 19.49
N CYS A 486 10.20 10.22 20.55
CA CYS A 486 8.87 9.71 20.86
C CYS A 486 7.91 10.90 20.88
N ILE A 487 7.01 10.93 19.91
CA ILE A 487 6.03 11.99 19.71
C ILE A 487 4.71 11.43 20.21
N ARG A 488 4.13 12.03 21.25
CA ARG A 488 2.85 11.59 21.81
C ARG A 488 1.83 12.69 21.64
N ALA A 489 0.65 12.36 21.15
CA ALA A 489 -0.49 13.27 21.16
C ALA A 489 -1.55 12.82 22.17
N ARG A 490 -2.26 13.79 22.71
CA ARG A 490 -3.44 13.59 23.54
C ARG A 490 -4.51 14.57 23.09
N VAL A 491 -5.76 14.13 23.14
CA VAL A 491 -6.93 14.99 22.93
C VAL A 491 -7.90 14.72 24.07
N ASP A 492 -8.20 15.76 24.84
CA ASP A 492 -9.12 15.75 25.98
C ASP A 492 -10.40 16.52 25.60
N TRP A 493 -11.53 15.84 25.51
CA TRP A 493 -12.84 16.45 25.27
C TRP A 493 -13.54 16.72 26.60
N ALA A 494 -14.24 17.86 26.69
CA ALA A 494 -15.07 18.20 27.83
C ALA A 494 -16.15 17.14 28.08
N ALA A 495 -16.70 17.13 29.31
CA ALA A 495 -17.94 16.41 29.56
C ALA A 495 -19.04 17.00 28.66
N ASP A 496 -19.86 16.14 28.06
CA ASP A 496 -21.03 16.61 27.33
C ASP A 496 -22.08 17.16 28.33
N THR A 497 -22.98 18.00 27.82
CA THR A 497 -24.06 18.61 28.64
C THR A 497 -25.05 17.58 29.20
N SER A 498 -24.97 16.30 28.78
CA SER A 498 -25.74 15.19 29.36
C SER A 498 -25.08 14.59 30.62
N GLY A 499 -23.95 15.13 31.07
CA GLY A 499 -23.25 14.68 32.28
C GLY A 499 -22.37 13.45 32.09
N ALA A 500 -22.11 13.02 30.86
CA ALA A 500 -21.15 11.95 30.62
C ALA A 500 -19.72 12.43 30.93
N ARG A 501 -18.92 11.58 31.59
CA ARG A 501 -17.52 11.89 31.90
C ARG A 501 -16.76 12.26 30.62
N GLY A 502 -16.01 13.37 30.69
CA GLY A 502 -15.11 13.82 29.63
C GLY A 502 -14.16 12.70 29.18
N ARG A 503 -13.79 12.72 27.91
CA ARG A 503 -13.11 11.62 27.23
C ARG A 503 -11.71 12.03 26.83
N THR A 504 -10.76 11.09 26.89
CA THR A 504 -9.36 11.32 26.50
C THR A 504 -8.94 10.29 25.46
N SER A 505 -8.37 10.75 24.34
CA SER A 505 -7.61 9.90 23.42
C SER A 505 -6.11 10.13 23.61
N ARG A 506 -5.30 9.07 23.47
CA ARG A 506 -3.84 9.11 23.49
C ARG A 506 -3.32 8.36 22.27
N LEU A 507 -2.33 8.95 21.60
CA LEU A 507 -1.79 8.53 20.31
C LEU A 507 -0.27 8.72 20.35
N GLY A 508 0.50 7.99 19.56
CA GLY A 508 1.95 8.27 19.49
C GLY A 508 2.69 7.62 18.33
N TRP A 509 3.89 8.14 18.06
CA TRP A 509 4.86 7.65 17.10
C TRP A 509 6.26 7.64 17.68
N TRP A 510 6.99 6.56 17.42
CA TRP A 510 8.43 6.46 17.58
C TRP A 510 9.06 6.76 16.23
N VAL A 511 9.95 7.74 16.23
CA VAL A 511 10.69 8.17 15.05
C VAL A 511 12.16 7.92 15.32
N ARG A 512 12.78 7.09 14.48
CA ARG A 512 14.22 6.88 14.47
C ARG A 512 14.78 7.27 13.11
N PHE A 513 15.77 8.13 13.14
CA PHE A 513 16.60 8.45 11.98
C PHE A 513 17.87 7.61 12.09
N ASP A 514 18.23 6.91 11.01
CA ASP A 514 19.44 6.09 10.97
C ASP A 514 20.40 6.67 9.92
N THR A 515 21.62 6.99 10.35
CA THR A 515 22.68 7.51 9.49
C THR A 515 24.02 6.98 9.98
N SER A 516 24.74 6.26 9.14
CA SER A 516 26.19 6.11 9.30
C SER A 516 26.88 7.32 8.65
N ARG A 517 28.01 7.77 9.24
CA ARG A 517 28.80 8.92 8.76
C ARG A 517 29.39 8.74 7.35
N SER A 518 29.31 7.54 6.77
CA SER A 518 29.81 7.20 5.43
C SER A 518 28.70 6.90 4.40
N VAL A 519 27.44 7.23 4.70
CA VAL A 519 26.29 6.86 3.85
C VAL A 519 25.89 8.03 2.95
N GLU A 520 25.86 7.77 1.64
CA GLU A 520 25.35 8.71 0.63
C GLU A 520 23.90 9.13 0.94
N PRO A 521 23.50 10.38 0.68
CA PRO A 521 22.17 10.91 1.03
C PRO A 521 20.97 10.07 0.58
N ARG A 522 21.11 9.37 -0.56
CA ARG A 522 20.07 8.50 -1.13
C ARG A 522 19.80 7.23 -0.31
N ASP A 523 20.77 6.79 0.48
CA ASP A 523 20.73 5.55 1.27
C ASP A 523 20.32 5.84 2.74
N TRP A 524 19.95 7.09 3.06
CA TRP A 524 19.40 7.48 4.35
C TRP A 524 17.96 6.99 4.52
N VAL A 525 17.65 6.38 5.67
CA VAL A 525 16.34 5.78 5.95
C VAL A 525 15.66 6.40 7.17
N GLU A 526 14.37 6.67 7.04
CA GLU A 526 13.47 6.99 8.14
C GLU A 526 12.76 5.71 8.59
N ILE A 527 12.63 5.50 9.90
CA ILE A 527 11.89 4.39 10.48
C ILE A 527 10.83 4.99 11.41
N LEU A 528 9.55 4.79 11.03
CA LEU A 528 8.37 5.28 11.73
C LEU A 528 7.62 4.08 12.31
N GLU A 529 7.64 3.94 13.64
CA GLU A 529 6.94 2.87 14.36
C GLU A 529 5.81 3.48 15.22
N PRO A 530 4.53 3.06 15.09
CA PRO A 530 3.43 3.62 15.89
C PRO A 530 3.48 3.14 17.35
N LEU A 531 3.29 4.06 18.30
CA LEU A 531 3.38 3.82 19.77
C LEU A 531 2.04 3.49 20.44
N VAL A 532 1.16 2.77 19.72
CA VAL A 532 -0.22 2.39 20.11
C VAL A 532 -1.26 3.52 19.98
N ASP A 533 -2.42 3.15 19.42
CA ASP A 533 -3.67 3.92 19.45
C ASP A 533 -4.54 3.41 20.62
N TRP A 534 -5.01 4.33 21.49
CA TRP A 534 -5.66 4.00 22.77
C TRP A 534 -7.16 4.33 22.83
N ARG A 535 -7.91 4.21 21.72
CA ARG A 535 -9.32 4.64 21.64
C ARG A 535 -10.29 4.10 22.71
N THR A 536 -10.00 3.01 23.44
CA THR A 536 -10.92 2.42 24.45
C THR A 536 -10.28 1.88 25.74
N ALA A 537 -9.41 2.64 26.42
CA ALA A 537 -8.90 2.24 27.74
C ALA A 537 -9.85 2.58 28.93
N ARG A 538 -10.83 1.70 29.24
CA ARG A 538 -11.51 1.70 30.56
C ARG A 538 -10.61 1.03 31.64
N LYS A 539 -10.90 1.31 32.92
CA LYS A 539 -9.99 1.08 34.06
C LYS A 539 -9.55 -0.38 34.26
N ALA A 540 -8.22 -0.58 34.19
CA ALA A 540 -7.37 -1.38 35.08
C ALA A 540 -7.78 -2.80 35.53
N ALA A 541 -7.06 -3.80 35.00
CA ALA A 541 -6.36 -4.83 35.80
C ALA A 541 -5.13 -5.34 35.03
N ARG A 542 -4.20 -6.03 35.69
CA ARG A 542 -2.95 -6.50 35.06
C ARG A 542 -3.19 -7.73 34.18
N GLY A 543 -2.91 -7.60 32.88
CA GLY A 543 -2.61 -8.74 31.99
C GLY A 543 -3.76 -9.18 31.11
N VAL A 544 -3.70 -8.76 29.83
CA VAL A 544 -4.41 -9.29 28.66
C VAL A 544 -5.93 -9.46 28.81
N LEU A 545 -6.68 -8.60 28.13
CA LEU A 545 -8.11 -8.78 27.92
C LEU A 545 -8.43 -8.69 26.42
N GLU A 546 -9.44 -9.46 26.01
CA GLU A 546 -9.96 -9.50 24.66
C GLU A 546 -10.48 -8.14 24.19
N VAL A 547 -10.43 -7.94 22.88
CA VAL A 547 -10.94 -6.76 22.19
C VAL A 547 -12.25 -7.16 21.53
N GLU A 548 -13.38 -6.57 21.95
CA GLU A 548 -14.61 -6.69 21.16
C GLU A 548 -14.38 -6.12 19.74
N PRO A 549 -15.03 -6.67 18.70
CA PRO A 549 -14.75 -6.29 17.32
C PRO A 549 -14.89 -4.77 17.08
N VAL A 550 -13.75 -4.13 16.82
CA VAL A 550 -13.73 -2.77 16.25
C VAL A 550 -14.42 -2.84 14.90
N GLY A 551 -15.45 -2.00 14.68
CA GLY A 551 -16.30 -2.06 13.49
C GLY A 551 -15.58 -1.89 12.15
N ASP A 552 -14.33 -1.39 12.16
CA ASP A 552 -13.38 -1.51 11.05
C ASP A 552 -11.93 -1.34 11.57
N PRO A 553 -11.11 -2.41 11.67
CA PRO A 553 -9.71 -2.31 12.09
C PRO A 553 -8.74 -1.84 10.98
N GLN A 554 -9.18 -1.64 9.74
CA GLN A 554 -8.36 -1.07 8.65
C GLN A 554 -8.46 0.46 8.56
N ARG A 555 -9.56 1.07 9.02
CA ARG A 555 -9.77 2.53 8.91
C ARG A 555 -8.90 3.40 9.83
N GLU A 556 -8.44 2.89 10.97
CA GLU A 556 -7.84 3.72 12.02
C GLU A 556 -6.51 3.21 12.62
N LEU A 557 -5.94 2.10 12.13
CA LEU A 557 -4.71 1.50 12.67
C LEU A 557 -3.72 1.07 11.59
N ALA A 558 -2.52 1.63 11.61
CA ALA A 558 -1.33 1.08 10.94
C ALA A 558 -0.44 0.36 11.97
N VAL A 559 0.09 -0.81 11.59
CA VAL A 559 0.65 -1.88 12.44
C VAL A 559 1.64 -2.67 11.55
N TRP A 560 2.84 -3.10 11.94
CA TRP A 560 3.62 -3.06 13.20
C TRP A 560 5.13 -3.24 12.87
N GLY A 561 6.02 -3.30 13.89
CA GLY A 561 7.16 -4.24 13.79
C GLY A 561 8.52 -3.87 14.39
N SER A 562 8.73 -4.12 15.68
CA SER A 562 10.05 -4.49 16.22
C SER A 562 9.95 -5.60 17.28
N GLY A 563 10.95 -6.48 17.34
CA GLY A 563 10.89 -7.80 17.99
C GLY A 563 10.86 -7.83 19.52
N SER A 564 10.65 -6.69 20.18
CA SER A 564 10.32 -6.63 21.60
C SER A 564 9.37 -5.45 21.84
N VAL A 565 8.08 -5.76 22.06
CA VAL A 565 7.13 -4.77 22.58
C VAL A 565 7.49 -4.50 24.04
N GLN A 566 8.48 -3.63 24.25
CA GLN A 566 8.61 -2.95 25.52
C GLN A 566 7.32 -2.14 25.70
N ARG A 567 6.51 -2.50 26.71
CA ARG A 567 5.45 -1.60 27.18
C ARG A 567 6.14 -0.30 27.55
N PHE A 568 5.97 0.74 26.71
CA PHE A 568 6.45 2.08 27.01
C PHE A 568 5.91 2.43 28.40
N PRO A 569 6.78 2.82 29.35
CA PRO A 569 6.43 2.74 30.75
C PRO A 569 5.21 3.60 31.06
N VAL A 570 4.33 3.04 31.90
CA VAL A 570 3.54 3.86 32.84
C VAL A 570 4.52 4.87 33.42
N ILE A 571 4.28 6.17 33.17
CA ILE A 571 5.13 7.34 33.48
C ILE A 571 6.37 6.94 34.30
N PRO A 572 7.59 6.94 33.71
CA PRO A 572 8.78 6.39 34.35
C PRO A 572 8.85 6.76 35.82
N ALA A 573 9.04 5.79 36.72
CA ALA A 573 9.05 6.06 38.15
C ALA A 573 10.12 7.09 38.50
N GLY A 574 9.72 8.34 38.74
CA GLY A 574 10.60 9.50 38.85
C GLY A 574 10.18 10.72 38.01
N MET A 575 9.45 10.54 36.89
CA MET A 575 8.81 11.65 36.17
C MET A 575 7.65 12.21 37.00
N ARG A 576 7.94 13.24 37.81
CA ARG A 576 6.90 14.12 38.34
C ARG A 576 6.35 14.97 37.19
N PRO A 577 5.02 15.19 37.09
CA PRO A 577 4.51 16.30 36.30
C PRO A 577 5.21 17.58 36.74
N CYS A 578 5.60 18.44 35.80
CA CYS A 578 6.06 19.78 36.14
C CYS A 578 5.00 20.42 37.06
N GLY A 579 5.44 20.91 38.22
CA GLY A 579 4.57 21.60 39.16
C GLY A 579 3.93 22.81 38.49
N ARG A 580 2.75 23.20 39.01
CA ARG A 580 2.25 24.57 38.80
C ARG A 580 3.17 25.57 39.48
#